data_AF-A0A522W4D0-F1
#
_entry.id   AF-A0A522W4D0-F1
#
_cell.length_a   1.000
_cell.length_b   1.000
_cell.length_c   1.000
_cell.angle_alpha   90.00
_cell.angle_beta   90.00
_cell.angle_gamma   90.00
#
_symmetry.space_group_name_H-M   'P 1'
#
loop_
_entity.id
_entity.type
_entity.pdbx_description
1 polymer ?
#
loop_
_entity_poly.entity_id
_entity_poly.type
_entity_poly.pdbx_seq_one_letter_code
_entity_poly.pdbx_strand_id
1 'polypeptide(L)'
;MIKFFNKMLRKSFDYSLYLLTLAFVSTILIVRTLVWSVESQHFPNEIYLFIGNTHIHHYTYGFLIISLAVIMISVMRELNQVMRNFLALLFGVGLALITDEFGMWVAFNKDYWNLTSKLAIFLTIAILLIASWILSIKEKRR
;
A
#
# COMPACT_ATOMS: atom_id res chain seq x y z
N MET A 1 -2.74 30.74 17.61
CA MET A 1 -1.66 29.72 17.54
C MET A 1 -2.21 28.31 17.28
N ILE A 2 -3.13 27.77 18.10
CA ILE A 2 -3.69 26.40 17.96
C ILE A 2 -4.39 26.15 16.60
N LYS A 3 -5.22 27.09 16.12
CA LYS A 3 -5.90 26.97 14.81
C LYS A 3 -4.93 26.84 13.63
N PHE A 4 -3.79 27.53 13.69
CA PHE A 4 -2.76 27.49 12.66
C PHE A 4 -2.01 26.15 12.65
N PHE A 5 -1.59 25.68 13.83
CA PHE A 5 -0.92 24.39 13.98
C PHE A 5 -1.80 23.22 13.53
N ASN A 6 -3.09 23.22 13.90
CA ASN A 6 -4.04 22.20 13.45
C ASN A 6 -4.27 22.23 11.93
N LYS A 7 -4.28 23.41 11.31
CA LYS A 7 -4.38 23.55 9.85
C LYS A 7 -3.14 22.99 9.16
N MET A 8 -1.95 23.26 9.71
CA MET A 8 -0.68 22.73 9.21
C MET A 8 -0.61 21.21 9.30
N LEU A 9 -0.89 20.64 10.48
CA LEU A 9 -0.94 19.18 10.68
C LEU A 9 -1.93 18.51 9.72
N ARG A 10 -3.10 19.11 9.50
CA ARG A 10 -4.11 18.50 8.63
C ARG A 10 -3.69 18.44 7.16
N LYS A 11 -3.19 19.54 6.61
CA LYS A 11 -2.67 19.59 5.23
C LYS A 11 -1.57 18.56 5.02
N SER A 12 -0.76 18.39 6.07
CA SER A 12 0.26 17.36 6.22
C SER A 12 -0.32 15.94 6.10
N PHE A 13 -1.40 15.62 6.81
CA PHE A 13 -2.10 14.34 6.71
C PHE A 13 -2.76 14.10 5.35
N ASP A 14 -3.36 15.13 4.73
CA ASP A 14 -3.96 15.04 3.38
C ASP A 14 -2.90 14.64 2.34
N TYR A 15 -1.72 15.27 2.39
CA TYR A 15 -0.63 14.97 1.48
C TYR A 15 -0.05 13.57 1.70
N SER A 16 0.11 13.15 2.96
CA SER A 16 0.59 11.79 3.26
C SER A 16 -0.39 10.72 2.75
N LEU A 17 -1.72 10.92 2.89
CA LEU A 17 -2.72 9.98 2.35
C LEU A 17 -2.70 9.93 0.82
N TYR A 18 -2.49 11.07 0.15
CA TYR A 18 -2.28 11.10 -1.29
C TYR A 18 -1.06 10.26 -1.71
N LEU A 19 0.07 10.43 -1.03
CA LEU A 19 1.29 9.66 -1.30
C LEU A 19 1.09 8.16 -1.05
N LEU A 20 0.41 7.78 0.03
CA LEU A 20 0.04 6.39 0.30
C LEU A 20 -0.78 5.80 -0.85
N THR A 21 -1.81 6.52 -1.30
CA THR A 21 -2.69 6.08 -2.39
C THR A 21 -1.91 5.94 -3.69
N LEU A 22 -1.02 6.90 -3.99
CA LEU A 22 -0.15 6.85 -5.16
C LEU A 22 0.80 5.65 -5.11
N ALA A 23 1.46 5.42 -3.97
CA ALA A 23 2.34 4.27 -3.76
C ALA A 23 1.58 2.94 -3.90
N PHE A 24 0.37 2.86 -3.34
CA PHE A 24 -0.48 1.69 -3.46
C PHE A 24 -0.80 1.37 -4.93
N VAL A 25 -1.37 2.33 -5.66
CA VAL A 25 -1.79 2.12 -7.05
C VAL A 25 -0.60 1.82 -7.95
N SER A 26 0.49 2.57 -7.83
CA SER A 26 1.70 2.33 -8.62
C SER A 26 2.31 0.96 -8.34
N THR A 27 2.36 0.52 -7.07
CA THR A 27 2.87 -0.81 -6.71
C THR A 27 2.01 -1.92 -7.30
N ILE A 28 0.68 -1.82 -7.21
CA ILE A 28 -0.23 -2.81 -7.85
C ILE A 28 0.02 -2.88 -9.35
N LEU A 29 0.11 -1.74 -10.03
CA LEU A 29 0.36 -1.69 -11.47
C LEU A 29 1.70 -2.35 -11.82
N ILE A 30 2.77 -2.00 -11.10
CA ILE A 30 4.11 -2.56 -11.31
C ILE A 30 4.09 -4.08 -11.11
N VAL A 31 3.58 -4.56 -9.97
CA VAL A 31 3.55 -6.00 -9.65
C VAL A 31 2.71 -6.78 -10.66
N ARG A 32 1.53 -6.28 -11.02
CA ARG A 32 0.65 -6.93 -12.01
C ARG A 32 1.27 -6.96 -13.40
N THR A 33 1.93 -5.89 -13.82
CA THR A 33 2.66 -5.86 -15.09
C THR A 33 3.83 -6.84 -15.08
N LEU A 34 4.56 -6.95 -13.96
CA LEU A 34 5.64 -7.94 -13.81
C LEU A 34 5.11 -9.36 -13.90
N VAL A 35 4.05 -9.71 -13.16
CA VAL A 35 3.43 -11.04 -13.20
C VAL A 35 2.95 -11.37 -14.62
N TRP A 36 2.22 -10.44 -15.26
CA TRP A 36 1.76 -10.63 -16.64
C TRP A 36 2.93 -10.84 -17.61
N SER A 37 4.02 -10.10 -17.44
CA SER A 37 5.20 -10.20 -18.30
C SER A 37 5.93 -11.55 -18.15
N VAL A 38 6.02 -12.07 -16.93
CA VAL A 38 6.56 -13.40 -16.63
C VAL A 38 5.66 -14.50 -17.19
N GLU A 39 4.34 -14.42 -16.96
CA GLU A 39 3.37 -15.38 -17.53
C GLU A 39 3.35 -15.37 -19.06
N SER A 40 3.63 -14.22 -19.68
CA SER A 40 3.70 -14.06 -21.13
C SER A 40 5.06 -14.45 -21.74
N GLN A 41 5.97 -15.05 -20.97
CA GLN A 41 7.32 -15.46 -21.39
C GLN A 41 8.22 -14.31 -21.90
N HIS A 42 7.90 -13.05 -21.57
CA HIS A 42 8.70 -11.90 -21.97
C HIS A 42 9.87 -11.62 -21.00
N PHE A 43 9.84 -12.19 -19.80
CA PHE A 43 10.88 -12.06 -18.78
C PHE A 43 11.27 -13.43 -18.18
N PRO A 44 12.52 -13.60 -17.71
CA PRO A 44 12.94 -14.83 -17.04
C PRO A 44 12.17 -15.04 -15.73
N ASN A 45 11.91 -16.30 -15.38
CA ASN A 45 11.27 -16.71 -14.11
C ASN A 45 12.15 -16.47 -12.85
N GLU A 46 13.32 -15.85 -13.02
CA GLU A 46 14.33 -15.61 -11.98
C GLU A 46 13.92 -14.52 -10.97
N ILE A 47 12.80 -13.84 -11.20
CA ILE A 47 12.27 -12.77 -10.32
C ILE A 47 11.65 -13.34 -9.04
N TYR A 48 11.28 -14.63 -9.04
CA TYR A 48 10.67 -15.28 -7.88
C TYR A 48 11.69 -15.65 -6.81
N LEU A 49 11.40 -15.31 -5.55
CA LEU A 49 12.25 -15.73 -4.43
C LEU A 49 11.89 -17.14 -4.00
N PHE A 50 12.88 -18.04 -4.03
CA PHE A 50 12.75 -19.39 -3.48
C PHE A 50 13.68 -19.58 -2.28
N ILE A 51 13.15 -20.16 -1.21
CA ILE A 51 13.94 -20.69 -0.09
C ILE A 51 13.77 -22.21 -0.11
N GLY A 52 14.80 -22.93 -0.57
CA GLY A 52 14.69 -24.35 -0.90
C GLY A 52 13.66 -24.56 -2.02
N ASN A 53 12.62 -25.36 -1.75
CA ASN A 53 11.54 -25.62 -2.70
C ASN A 53 10.30 -24.74 -2.47
N THR A 54 10.37 -23.78 -1.55
CA THR A 54 9.23 -22.92 -1.19
C THR A 54 9.34 -21.58 -1.90
N HIS A 55 8.33 -21.27 -2.72
CA HIS A 55 8.18 -19.93 -3.29
C HIS A 55 7.69 -18.97 -2.22
N ILE A 56 8.46 -17.90 -1.98
CA ILE A 56 8.09 -16.84 -1.06
C ILE A 56 7.29 -15.80 -1.81
N HIS A 57 6.00 -15.77 -1.49
CA HIS A 57 5.05 -14.80 -2.00
C HIS A 57 5.36 -13.39 -1.52
N HIS A 58 5.07 -12.39 -2.35
CA HIS A 58 5.43 -11.01 -2.05
C HIS A 58 4.55 -10.37 -0.98
N TYR A 59 3.37 -10.95 -0.68
CA TYR A 59 2.60 -10.55 0.50
C TYR A 59 3.41 -10.64 1.80
N THR A 60 4.42 -11.53 1.88
CA THR A 60 5.28 -11.66 3.07
C THR A 60 6.10 -10.39 3.31
N TYR A 61 6.69 -9.82 2.26
CA TYR A 61 7.39 -8.54 2.34
C TYR A 61 6.41 -7.42 2.68
N GLY A 62 5.19 -7.48 2.13
CA GLY A 62 4.13 -6.53 2.45
C GLY A 62 3.83 -6.47 3.95
N PHE A 63 3.68 -7.62 4.60
CA PHE A 63 3.50 -7.68 6.06
C PHE A 63 4.68 -7.06 6.80
N LEU A 64 5.92 -7.38 6.43
CA LEU A 64 7.12 -6.81 7.07
C LEU A 64 7.19 -5.29 6.92
N ILE A 65 6.91 -4.77 5.72
CA ILE A 65 6.93 -3.33 5.43
C ILE A 65 5.86 -2.59 6.24
N ILE A 66 4.63 -3.12 6.29
CA ILE A 66 3.58 -2.51 7.12
C ILE A 66 3.95 -2.57 8.60
N SER A 67 4.41 -3.72 9.09
CA SER A 67 4.83 -3.86 10.49
C SER A 67 5.91 -2.84 10.84
N LEU A 68 6.91 -2.66 9.99
CA LEU A 68 7.95 -1.66 10.19
C LEU A 68 7.36 -0.23 10.22
N ALA A 69 6.51 0.11 9.25
CA ALA A 69 5.88 1.42 9.20
C ALA A 69 5.04 1.71 10.46
N VAL A 70 4.24 0.75 10.91
CA VAL A 70 3.42 0.87 12.12
C VAL A 70 4.30 0.97 13.37
N ILE A 71 5.31 0.11 13.52
CA ILE A 71 6.24 0.16 14.65
C ILE A 71 6.92 1.54 14.72
N MET A 72 7.44 2.04 13.60
CA MET A 72 8.07 3.37 13.55
C MET A 72 7.09 4.47 13.98
N ILE A 73 5.83 4.42 13.54
CA ILE A 73 4.80 5.38 13.97
C ILE A 73 4.53 5.27 15.47
N SER A 74 4.52 4.06 16.03
CA SER A 74 4.19 3.82 17.43
C SER A 74 5.30 4.20 18.41
N VAL A 75 6.57 4.02 18.03
CA VAL A 75 7.72 4.27 18.92
C VAL A 75 8.25 5.70 18.82
N MET A 76 8.01 6.39 17.70
CA MET A 76 8.50 7.76 17.50
C MET A 76 7.60 8.78 18.18
N ARG A 77 8.18 9.54 19.12
CA ARG A 77 7.46 10.55 19.90
C ARG A 77 6.97 11.73 19.05
N GLU A 78 7.77 12.12 18.06
CA GLU A 78 7.43 13.14 17.08
C GLU A 78 7.83 12.66 15.68
N LEU A 79 6.93 12.86 14.71
CA LEU A 79 7.21 12.62 13.30
C LEU A 79 7.15 13.95 12.57
N ASN A 80 8.28 14.37 12.00
CA ASN A 80 8.30 15.49 11.06
C ASN A 80 7.59 15.12 9.76
N GLN A 81 7.32 16.10 8.90
CA GLN A 81 6.52 15.86 7.69
C GLN A 81 7.19 14.90 6.69
N VAL A 82 8.51 14.97 6.57
CA VAL A 82 9.28 14.11 5.66
C VAL A 82 9.13 12.65 6.09
N MET A 83 9.26 12.37 7.38
CA MET A 83 9.09 11.03 7.94
C MET A 83 7.65 10.52 7.78
N ARG A 84 6.63 11.37 8.00
CA ARG A 84 5.22 10.99 7.76
C ARG A 84 4.97 10.61 6.32
N ASN A 85 5.48 11.40 5.37
CA ASN A 85 5.36 11.12 3.95
C ASN A 85 6.06 9.82 3.57
N PHE A 86 7.28 9.60 4.08
CA PHE A 86 8.02 8.37 3.85
C PHE A 86 7.30 7.13 4.40
N LEU A 87 6.79 7.21 5.63
CA LEU A 87 6.03 6.13 6.25
C LEU A 87 4.72 5.85 5.51
N ALA A 88 4.07 6.89 4.98
CA ALA A 88 2.86 6.75 4.17
C ALA A 88 3.15 6.05 2.83
N LEU A 89 4.27 6.37 2.18
CA LEU A 89 4.74 5.65 0.98
C LEU A 89 5.03 4.17 1.29
N LEU A 90 5.80 3.89 2.35
CA LEU A 90 6.09 2.52 2.79
C LEU A 90 4.80 1.75 3.07
N PHE A 91 3.87 2.35 3.82
CA PHE A 91 2.60 1.73 4.13
C PHE A 91 1.79 1.43 2.86
N GLY A 92 1.77 2.36 1.89
CA GLY A 92 1.10 2.16 0.60
C GLY A 92 1.69 1.00 -0.20
N VAL A 93 3.03 0.88 -0.25
CA VAL A 93 3.74 -0.24 -0.89
C VAL A 93 3.38 -1.56 -0.19
N GLY A 94 3.53 -1.62 1.13
CA GLY A 94 3.25 -2.84 1.89
C GLY A 94 1.79 -3.28 1.77
N LEU A 95 0.86 -2.32 1.79
CA LEU A 95 -0.57 -2.59 1.61
C LEU A 95 -0.86 -3.14 0.22
N ALA A 96 -0.25 -2.60 -0.84
CA ALA A 96 -0.41 -3.11 -2.18
C ALA A 96 0.05 -4.58 -2.28
N LEU A 97 1.23 -4.90 -1.75
CA LEU A 97 1.77 -6.27 -1.80
C LEU A 97 0.87 -7.29 -1.07
N ILE A 98 0.29 -6.94 0.08
CA ILE A 98 -0.63 -7.84 0.80
C ILE A 98 -1.95 -7.98 0.06
N THR A 99 -2.49 -6.88 -0.47
CA THR A 99 -3.77 -6.87 -1.18
C THR A 99 -3.69 -7.58 -2.53
N ASP A 100 -2.53 -7.56 -3.19
CA ASP A 100 -2.36 -8.16 -4.52
C ASP A 100 -2.57 -9.69 -4.52
N GLU A 101 -2.10 -10.36 -3.48
CA GLU A 101 -2.24 -11.81 -3.29
C GLU A 101 -3.29 -12.15 -2.22
N PHE A 102 -4.27 -11.26 -1.97
CA PHE A 102 -5.27 -11.43 -0.92
C PHE A 102 -6.00 -12.78 -0.99
N GLY A 103 -6.36 -13.23 -2.19
CA GLY A 103 -6.98 -14.54 -2.39
C GLY A 103 -6.08 -15.73 -2.06
N MET A 104 -4.75 -15.58 -2.16
CA MET A 104 -3.79 -16.65 -1.86
C MET A 104 -3.67 -16.92 -0.37
N TRP A 105 -3.68 -15.89 0.48
CA TRP A 105 -3.48 -16.09 1.93
C TRP A 105 -4.79 -16.13 2.72
N VAL A 106 -5.89 -15.57 2.22
CA VAL A 106 -7.22 -15.68 2.87
C VAL A 106 -8.00 -16.89 2.37
N ALA A 107 -8.01 -17.12 1.06
CA ALA A 107 -8.81 -18.17 0.44
C ALA A 107 -7.99 -19.37 -0.05
N PHE A 108 -6.66 -19.39 0.19
CA PHE A 108 -5.73 -20.42 -0.28
C PHE A 108 -5.81 -20.68 -1.80
N ASN A 109 -6.26 -19.67 -2.57
CA ASN A 109 -6.41 -19.76 -4.01
C ASN A 109 -5.09 -19.39 -4.71
N LYS A 110 -4.44 -20.35 -5.37
CA LYS A 110 -3.13 -20.17 -6.02
C LYS A 110 -3.17 -19.40 -7.35
N ASP A 111 -4.34 -19.04 -7.85
CA ASP A 111 -4.48 -18.25 -9.07
C ASP A 111 -4.20 -16.76 -8.80
N TYR A 112 -3.19 -16.19 -9.47
CA TYR A 112 -2.87 -14.75 -9.39
C TYR A 112 -4.04 -13.86 -9.85
N TRP A 113 -4.88 -14.35 -10.76
CA TRP A 113 -5.97 -13.59 -11.37
C TRP A 113 -7.33 -13.82 -10.71
N ASN A 114 -7.34 -14.40 -9.51
CA ASN A 114 -8.57 -14.72 -8.81
C ASN A 114 -9.42 -13.46 -8.51
N LEU A 115 -10.75 -13.66 -8.51
CA LEU A 115 -11.71 -12.58 -8.27
C LEU A 115 -11.54 -11.96 -6.88
N THR A 116 -11.19 -12.77 -5.87
CA THR A 116 -11.03 -12.31 -4.48
C THR A 116 -9.97 -11.22 -4.34
N SER A 117 -8.83 -11.37 -5.02
CA SER A 117 -7.73 -10.39 -5.00
C SER A 117 -8.10 -9.15 -5.79
N LYS A 118 -8.74 -9.31 -6.96
CA LYS A 118 -9.27 -8.17 -7.74
C LYS A 118 -10.27 -7.34 -6.93
N LEU A 119 -11.19 -7.99 -6.21
CA LEU A 119 -12.15 -7.33 -5.32
C LEU A 119 -11.45 -6.64 -4.15
N ALA A 120 -10.45 -7.28 -3.54
CA ALA A 120 -9.67 -6.68 -2.47
C ALA A 120 -8.94 -5.40 -2.93
N ILE A 121 -8.30 -5.44 -4.11
CA ILE A 121 -7.65 -4.27 -4.71
C ILE A 121 -8.69 -3.15 -4.94
N PHE A 122 -9.82 -3.47 -5.57
CA PHE A 122 -10.86 -2.48 -5.86
C PHE A 122 -11.42 -1.83 -4.59
N LEU A 123 -11.73 -2.64 -3.57
CA LEU A 123 -12.23 -2.16 -2.28
C LEU A 123 -11.20 -1.29 -1.56
N THR A 124 -9.92 -1.67 -1.55
CA THR A 124 -8.86 -0.86 -0.95
C THR A 124 -8.73 0.49 -1.66
N ILE A 125 -8.74 0.53 -2.99
CA ILE A 125 -8.72 1.78 -3.75
C ILE A 125 -9.93 2.65 -3.40
N ALA A 126 -11.14 2.07 -3.39
CA ALA A 126 -12.36 2.79 -3.05
C ALA A 126 -12.28 3.42 -1.65
N ILE A 127 -11.79 2.67 -0.66
CA ILE A 127 -11.61 3.16 0.72
C ILE A 127 -10.62 4.34 0.76
N LEU A 128 -9.47 4.22 0.07
CA LEU A 128 -8.45 5.27 0.04
C LEU A 128 -8.95 6.56 -0.63
N LEU A 129 -9.71 6.42 -1.72
CA LEU A 129 -10.31 7.56 -2.42
C LEU A 129 -11.40 8.22 -1.57
N ILE A 130 -12.26 7.44 -0.93
CA ILE A 130 -13.29 7.96 -0.02
C ILE A 130 -12.65 8.70 1.16
N ALA A 131 -11.61 8.12 1.77
CA ALA A 131 -10.87 8.76 2.86
C ALA A 131 -10.27 10.11 2.40
N SER A 132 -9.64 10.14 1.23
CA SER A 132 -9.08 11.36 0.64
C SER A 132 -10.17 12.42 0.37
N TRP A 133 -11.30 12.00 -0.17
CA TRP A 133 -12.44 12.89 -0.43
C TRP A 133 -13.04 13.48 0.85
N ILE A 134 -13.22 12.66 1.88
CA ILE A 134 -13.74 13.10 3.19
C ILE A 134 -12.82 14.16 3.79
N LEU A 135 -11.50 13.97 3.73
CA LEU A 135 -10.55 14.94 4.27
C LEU A 135 -10.58 16.24 3.45
N SER A 136 -10.66 16.15 2.12
CA SER A 136 -10.78 17.31 1.22
C SER A 136 -12.05 18.13 1.44
N ILE A 137 -13.23 17.51 1.65
CA ILE A 137 -14.47 18.26 1.93
C ILE A 137 -14.36 19.04 3.22
N LYS A 138 -13.77 18.42 4.26
CA LYS A 138 -13.62 19.11 5.54
C LYS A 138 -12.64 20.27 5.45
N GLU A 139 -11.81 20.37 4.40
CA GLU A 139 -10.99 21.55 4.10
C GLU A 139 -11.84 22.69 3.51
N LYS A 140 -12.70 22.41 2.52
CA LYS A 140 -13.49 23.43 1.80
C LYS A 140 -14.61 24.09 2.61
N ARG A 141 -15.15 23.43 3.64
CA ARG A 141 -16.29 23.94 4.44
C ARG A 141 -15.90 24.93 5.56
N ARG A 142 -14.70 25.52 5.55
CA ARG A 142 -14.19 26.41 6.60
C ARG A 142 -13.36 27.54 6.01
#